data_AF-A0A7A7A036-F1
#
_entry.id   AF-A0A7A7A036-F1
#
_cell.length_a   1.000
_cell.length_b   1.000
_cell.length_c   1.000
_cell.angle_alpha   90.00
_cell.angle_beta   90.00
_cell.angle_gamma   90.00
#
_symmetry.space_group_name_H-M   'P 1'
#
loop_
_entity.id
_entity.type
_entity.pdbx_description
1 polymer ?
#
loop_
_entity_poly.entity_id
_entity_poly.type
_entity_poly.pdbx_seq_one_letter_code
_entity_poly.pdbx_strand_id
1 'polypeptide(L)'
;MSLVIKYFVIALIIALIVVLFNVFSATGVIRDFWQGVSYLFWMTLGPGAGMSVGAFLRQWLMPDAIITSGGMGEQLKARIFWLIGPQCIGWFVGMLVVGQQIN
;
A
#
# COMPACT_ATOMS: atom_id res chain seq x y z
N MET A 1 7.01 -1.19 17.59
CA MET A 1 5.79 -0.92 16.77
C MET A 1 5.44 -2.16 15.98
N SER A 2 4.22 -2.67 16.12
CA SER A 2 3.67 -3.76 15.28
C SER A 2 3.81 -3.39 13.79
N LEU A 3 4.14 -4.35 12.92
CA LEU A 3 4.30 -4.15 11.47
C LEU A 3 3.07 -3.46 10.85
N VAL A 4 1.88 -3.81 11.33
CA VAL A 4 0.61 -3.19 10.95
C VAL A 4 0.62 -1.68 11.21
N ILE A 5 1.06 -1.24 12.39
CA ILE A 5 1.10 0.19 12.75
C ILE A 5 2.03 0.95 11.79
N LYS A 6 3.16 0.36 11.40
CA LYS A 6 4.07 0.99 10.43
C LYS A 6 3.40 1.18 9.07
N TYR A 7 2.66 0.19 8.58
CA TYR A 7 1.97 0.29 7.28
C TYR A 7 0.83 1.31 7.30
N PHE A 8 0.07 1.40 8.38
CA PHE A 8 -0.96 2.42 8.54
C PHE A 8 -0.38 3.83 8.62
N VAL A 9 0.77 4.02 9.29
CA VAL A 9 1.46 5.31 9.32
C VAL A 9 1.95 5.71 7.93
N ILE A 10 2.54 4.76 7.17
CA ILE A 10 2.97 5.02 5.79
C ILE A 10 1.78 5.37 4.90
N ALA A 11 0.67 4.61 4.99
CA ALA A 11 -0.55 4.89 4.25
C ALA A 11 -1.11 6.29 4.59
N LEU A 12 -1.11 6.67 5.86
CA LEU A 12 -1.58 7.98 6.33
C LEU A 12 -0.71 9.13 5.82
N ILE A 13 0.62 8.98 5.83
CA ILE A 13 1.54 9.98 5.27
C ILE A 13 1.29 10.16 3.77
N ILE A 14 1.15 9.05 3.03
CA ILE A 14 0.87 9.11 1.59
C ILE A 14 -0.50 9.74 1.33
N ALA A 15 -1.53 9.35 2.07
CA ALA A 15 -2.87 9.91 1.96
C ALA A 15 -2.88 11.42 2.25
N LEU A 16 -2.15 11.88 3.28
CA LEU A 16 -1.97 13.30 3.59
C LEU A 16 -1.32 14.05 2.43
N ILE A 17 -0.25 13.52 1.85
CA ILE A 17 0.43 14.12 0.70
C ILE A 17 -0.54 14.24 -0.48
N VAL A 18 -1.32 13.19 -0.77
CA VAL A 18 -2.29 13.18 -1.87
C VAL A 18 -3.42 14.19 -1.63
N VAL A 19 -3.97 14.26 -0.43
CA VAL A 19 -5.03 15.21 -0.08
C VAL A 19 -4.50 16.65 -0.17
N LEU A 20 -3.33 16.94 0.41
CA LEU A 20 -2.73 18.27 0.32
C LEU A 20 -2.43 18.66 -1.14
N PHE A 21 -1.91 17.74 -1.95
CA PHE A 21 -1.69 17.98 -3.37
C PHE A 21 -3.01 18.28 -4.09
N ASN A 22 -4.08 17.55 -3.82
CA ASN A 22 -5.39 17.79 -4.43
C ASN A 22 -6.10 19.04 -3.90
N VAL A 23 -5.77 19.53 -2.70
CA VAL A 23 -6.31 20.78 -2.17
C VAL A 23 -5.58 21.99 -2.75
N PHE A 24 -4.26 21.91 -2.94
CA PHE A 24 -3.44 23.04 -3.39
C PHE A 24 -3.14 23.06 -4.91
N SER A 25 -3.35 21.95 -5.63
CA SER A 25 -3.15 21.90 -7.08
C SER A 25 -4.34 22.47 -7.85
N ALA A 26 -4.07 23.21 -8.93
CA ALA A 26 -5.08 23.75 -9.84
C ALA A 26 -5.91 22.68 -10.57
N THR A 27 -5.48 21.41 -10.53
CA THR A 27 -6.17 20.23 -11.08
C THR A 27 -7.00 19.45 -10.04
N GLY A 28 -7.06 19.92 -8.79
CA GLY A 28 -7.70 19.23 -7.68
C GLY A 28 -9.22 19.18 -7.75
N VAL A 29 -9.81 18.02 -7.45
CA VAL A 29 -11.27 17.77 -7.46
C VAL A 29 -11.88 17.86 -6.05
N ILE A 30 -11.09 18.10 -5.00
CA ILE A 30 -11.61 18.20 -3.62
C ILE A 30 -12.23 19.58 -3.42
N ARG A 31 -13.57 19.64 -3.41
CA ARG A 31 -14.32 20.90 -3.29
C ARG A 31 -14.77 21.19 -1.85
N ASP A 32 -14.90 20.15 -1.02
CA ASP A 32 -15.39 20.26 0.36
C ASP A 32 -14.41 19.68 1.39
N PHE A 33 -14.37 20.27 2.59
CA PHE A 33 -13.57 19.78 3.71
C PHE A 33 -13.90 18.31 4.05
N TRP A 34 -15.18 17.94 4.01
CA TRP A 34 -15.62 16.58 4.32
C TRP A 34 -15.18 15.55 3.28
N GLN A 35 -15.03 15.97 2.01
CA GLN A 35 -14.43 15.13 0.97
C GLN A 35 -12.94 14.89 1.25
N GLY A 36 -12.20 15.91 1.69
CA GLY A 36 -10.80 15.74 2.10
C GLY A 36 -10.65 14.74 3.26
N VAL A 37 -11.55 14.81 4.25
CA VAL A 37 -11.57 13.87 5.38
C VAL A 37 -11.92 12.45 4.93
N SER A 38 -12.91 12.28 4.05
CA SER A 38 -13.28 10.94 3.55
C SER A 38 -12.16 10.33 2.71
N TYR A 39 -11.50 11.12 1.85
CA TYR A 39 -10.31 10.68 1.10
C TYR A 39 -9.19 10.24 2.04
N LEU A 40 -8.87 11.05 3.05
CA LEU A 40 -7.81 10.73 4.01
C LEU A 40 -8.13 9.43 4.76
N PHE A 41 -9.37 9.26 5.21
CA PHE A 41 -9.81 8.06 5.92
C PHE A 41 -9.71 6.81 5.03
N TRP A 42 -10.34 6.82 3.84
CA TRP A 42 -10.38 5.66 2.96
C TRP A 42 -9.00 5.33 2.37
N MET A 43 -8.22 6.34 1.95
CA MET A 43 -6.84 6.12 1.46
C MET A 43 -5.86 5.68 2.55
N THR A 44 -6.17 5.90 3.82
CA THR A 44 -5.39 5.31 4.92
C THR A 44 -5.82 3.88 5.19
N LEU A 45 -7.14 3.62 5.27
CA LEU A 45 -7.68 2.31 5.60
C LEU A 45 -7.45 1.26 4.51
N GLY A 46 -7.80 1.55 3.26
CA GLY A 46 -7.72 0.56 2.17
C GLY A 46 -6.28 0.10 1.92
N PRO A 47 -5.37 1.01 1.56
CA PRO A 47 -3.94 0.71 1.40
C PRO A 47 -3.27 0.20 2.68
N GLY A 48 -3.62 0.73 3.86
CA GLY A 48 -3.09 0.27 5.15
C GLY A 48 -3.47 -1.17 5.48
N ALA A 49 -4.75 -1.52 5.30
CA ALA A 49 -5.26 -2.88 5.43
C ALA A 49 -4.66 -3.81 4.37
N GLY A 50 -4.61 -3.36 3.11
CA GLY A 50 -4.04 -4.09 1.99
C GLY A 50 -2.56 -4.44 2.20
N MET A 51 -1.74 -3.47 2.63
CA MET A 51 -0.33 -3.71 2.99
C MET A 51 -0.18 -4.67 4.17
N SER A 52 -1.10 -4.60 5.14
CA SER A 52 -1.09 -5.49 6.31
C SER A 52 -1.42 -6.94 5.92
N VAL A 53 -2.41 -7.14 5.04
CA VAL A 53 -2.73 -8.44 4.45
C VAL A 53 -1.56 -8.94 3.59
N GLY A 54 -0.95 -8.07 2.78
CA GLY A 54 0.24 -8.41 2.00
C GLY A 54 1.41 -8.86 2.89
N ALA A 55 1.62 -8.20 4.03
CA ALA A 55 2.63 -8.60 5.00
C ALA A 55 2.31 -9.92 5.71
N PHE A 56 1.03 -10.15 6.03
CA PHE A 56 0.58 -11.44 6.55
C PHE A 56 0.82 -12.56 5.54
N LEU A 57 0.46 -12.36 4.26
CA LEU A 57 0.71 -13.32 3.18
C LEU A 57 2.20 -13.57 2.98
N ARG A 58 3.04 -12.54 3.08
CA ARG A 58 4.50 -12.72 3.06
C ARG A 58 4.96 -13.60 4.22
N GLN A 59 4.54 -13.31 5.45
CA GLN A 59 4.95 -14.12 6.60
C GLN A 59 4.44 -15.55 6.55
N TRP A 60 3.30 -15.77 5.90
CA TRP A 60 2.69 -17.09 5.78
C TRP A 60 3.27 -17.92 4.62
N LEU A 61 3.58 -17.30 3.49
CA LEU A 61 3.98 -17.99 2.26
C LEU A 61 5.49 -17.90 1.96
N MET A 62 6.23 -16.99 2.61
CA MET A 62 7.66 -16.85 2.33
C MET A 62 8.40 -18.11 2.75
N PRO A 63 9.08 -18.80 1.82
CA PRO A 63 9.83 -20.00 2.15
C PRO A 63 11.13 -19.65 2.88
N ASP A 64 11.52 -20.48 3.86
CA ASP A 64 12.76 -20.32 4.63
C ASP A 64 14.02 -20.51 3.77
N ALA A 65 13.93 -21.30 2.70
CA ALA A 65 15.00 -21.51 1.74
C ALA A 65 14.50 -21.26 0.31
N ILE A 66 15.13 -20.31 -0.39
CA ILE A 66 14.87 -20.03 -1.80
C ILE A 66 15.98 -20.72 -2.60
N ILE A 67 15.71 -21.94 -3.07
CA ILE A 67 16.60 -22.70 -3.95
C ILE A 67 16.16 -22.43 -5.39
N THR A 68 16.96 -21.69 -6.15
CA THR A 68 16.72 -21.45 -7.58
C THR A 68 17.65 -22.31 -8.42
N SER A 69 17.14 -22.89 -9.50
CA SER A 69 17.94 -23.59 -10.50
C SER A 69 18.63 -22.65 -11.50
N GLY A 70 18.18 -21.39 -11.61
CA GLY A 70 18.83 -20.35 -12.39
C GLY A 70 19.97 -19.65 -11.65
N GLY A 71 20.82 -18.97 -12.42
CA GLY A 71 21.95 -18.18 -11.91
C GLY A 71 21.55 -16.98 -11.03
N MET A 72 22.51 -16.12 -10.73
CA MET A 72 22.39 -15.04 -9.72
C MET A 72 21.16 -14.12 -9.90
N GLY A 73 20.69 -13.91 -11.13
CA GLY A 73 19.52 -13.08 -11.43
C GLY A 73 18.19 -13.65 -10.90
N GLU A 74 18.00 -14.97 -10.90
CA GLU A 74 16.75 -15.57 -10.41
C GLU A 74 16.64 -15.51 -8.89
N GLN A 75 17.76 -15.70 -8.18
CA GLN A 75 17.82 -15.48 -6.73
C GLN A 75 17.50 -14.04 -6.36
N LEU A 76 18.05 -13.08 -7.12
CA LEU A 76 17.78 -11.67 -6.88
C LEU A 76 16.30 -11.34 -7.09
N LYS A 77 15.69 -11.83 -8.17
CA LYS A 77 14.26 -11.65 -8.46
C LYS A 77 13.38 -12.20 -7.32
N ALA A 78 13.66 -13.41 -6.87
CA ALA A 78 12.92 -14.03 -5.77
C ALA A 78 13.07 -13.23 -4.47
N ARG A 79 14.27 -12.75 -4.15
CA ARG A 79 14.51 -11.90 -2.98
C ARG A 79 13.75 -10.58 -3.07
N ILE A 80 13.76 -9.90 -4.21
CA ILE A 80 13.03 -8.64 -4.41
C ILE A 80 11.52 -8.87 -4.32
N PHE A 81 11.01 -9.92 -4.94
CA PHE A 81 9.59 -10.28 -4.88
C PHE A 81 9.14 -10.47 -3.43
N TRP A 82 9.86 -11.26 -2.64
CA TRP A 82 9.49 -11.47 -1.24
C TRP A 82 9.78 -10.25 -0.35
N LEU A 83 10.70 -9.37 -0.74
CA LEU A 83 11.02 -8.16 0.01
C LEU A 83 9.89 -7.12 -0.02
N ILE A 84 9.24 -6.94 -1.18
CA ILE A 84 8.25 -5.86 -1.37
C ILE A 84 6.96 -6.28 -2.09
N GLY A 85 6.96 -7.40 -2.81
CA GLY A 85 5.89 -7.79 -3.73
C GLY A 85 4.51 -7.92 -3.08
N PRO A 86 4.34 -8.78 -2.07
CA PRO A 86 3.05 -8.95 -1.40
C PRO A 86 2.48 -7.65 -0.83
N GLN A 87 3.33 -6.81 -0.24
CA GLN A 87 2.93 -5.51 0.32
C GLN A 87 2.49 -4.54 -0.78
N CYS A 88 3.22 -4.48 -1.90
CA CYS A 88 2.87 -3.62 -3.03
C CYS A 88 1.56 -4.05 -3.70
N ILE A 89 1.33 -5.36 -3.87
CA ILE A 89 0.07 -5.89 -4.41
C ILE A 89 -1.08 -5.54 -3.46
N GLY A 90 -0.89 -5.77 -2.16
CA GLY A 90 -1.87 -5.42 -1.14
C GLY A 90 -2.22 -3.93 -1.14
N TRP A 91 -1.22 -3.06 -1.21
CA TRP A 91 -1.40 -1.61 -1.34
C TRP A 91 -2.22 -1.24 -2.58
N PHE A 92 -1.90 -1.82 -3.74
CA PHE A 92 -2.58 -1.56 -5.00
C PHE A 92 -4.04 -2.01 -4.97
N VAL A 93 -4.32 -3.21 -4.49
CA VAL A 93 -5.70 -3.70 -4.32
C VAL A 93 -6.47 -2.82 -3.34
N GLY A 94 -5.83 -2.41 -2.24
CA GLY A 94 -6.39 -1.46 -1.29
C GLY A 94 -6.78 -0.13 -1.93
N MET A 95 -5.97 0.38 -2.88
CA MET A 95 -6.31 1.57 -3.65
C MET A 95 -7.47 1.35 -4.62
N LEU A 96 -7.56 0.21 -5.29
CA LEU A 96 -8.67 -0.07 -6.22
C LEU A 96 -10.01 -0.09 -5.49
N VAL A 97 -10.06 -0.71 -4.31
CA VAL A 97 -11.27 -0.75 -3.46
C VAL A 97 -11.67 0.67 -3.04
N VAL A 98 -10.71 1.48 -2.63
CA VAL A 98 -10.94 2.89 -2.27
C VAL A 98 -11.42 3.71 -3.48
N GLY A 99 -10.86 3.47 -4.66
CA GLY A 99 -11.29 4.10 -5.89
C GLY A 99 -12.76 3.81 -6.24
N GLN A 100 -13.27 2.63 -5.87
CA GLN A 100 -14.70 2.29 -6.03
C GLN A 100 -15.60 2.95 -4.98
N GLN A 101 -15.07 3.34 -3.83
CA GLN A 101 -15.84 3.93 -2.73
C GLN A 101 -15.93 5.46 -2.79
N ILE A 102 -14.99 6.11 -3.48
CA ILE A 102 -14.91 7.58 -3.57
C ILE A 102 -15.41 8.12 -4.92
N ASN A 103 -15.60 7.27 -5.94
CA ASN A 103 -16.32 7.61 -7.17
C ASN A 103 -17.84 7.52 -6.97
#